data_AF-A0A7X8FH00-F1
#
_entry.id   AF-A0A7X8FH00-F1
#
_cell.length_a   1.000
_cell.length_b   1.000
_cell.length_c   1.000
_cell.angle_alpha   90.00
_cell.angle_beta   90.00
_cell.angle_gamma   90.00
#
_symmetry.space_group_name_H-M   'P 1'
#
loop_
_entity.id
_entity.type
_entity.pdbx_description
1 polymer ?
#
loop_
_entity_poly.entity_id
_entity_poly.type
_entity_poly.pdbx_seq_one_letter_code
_entity_poly.pdbx_strand_id
1 'polypeptide(L)' 'MKLLSKISVLILTICLTVPALPQNAELFFKAAGSPANPRVQASWNKYYTYEGITDLCRKLAKEYPDIVILESA' A
#
# COMPACT_ATOMS: atom_id res chain seq x y z
N MET A 1 -13.71 17.81 42.46
CA MET A 1 -12.77 18.22 41.38
C MET A 1 -11.47 17.41 41.34
N LYS A 2 -10.72 17.28 42.45
CA LYS A 2 -9.45 16.52 42.49
C LYS A 2 -9.60 15.02 42.14
N LEU A 3 -10.71 14.38 42.54
CA LEU A 3 -10.99 12.98 42.23
C LEU A 3 -11.31 12.74 40.74
N LEU A 4 -12.09 13.63 40.12
CA LEU A 4 -12.40 13.61 38.69
C LEU A 4 -11.15 13.77 37.81
N SER A 5 -10.22 14.63 38.24
CA SER A 5 -8.92 14.81 37.57
C SER A 5 -8.06 13.54 37.63
N LYS A 6 -8.01 12.85 38.78
CA LYS A 6 -7.28 11.58 38.91
C LYS A 6 -7.87 10.48 38.02
N ILE A 7 -9.20 10.42 37.93
CA ILE A 7 -9.89 9.47 37.04
C ILE A 7 -9.56 9.76 35.57
N SER A 8 -9.53 11.04 35.17
CA SER A 8 -9.15 11.43 33.80
C SER A 8 -7.71 11.04 33.46
N VAL A 9 -6.77 11.26 34.39
CA VAL A 9 -5.36 10.87 34.19
C VAL A 9 -5.23 9.35 34.08
N LEU A 10 -5.95 8.59 34.91
CA LEU A 10 -5.93 7.13 34.84
C LEU A 10 -6.44 6.59 33.49
N ILE A 11 -7.54 7.14 32.99
CA ILE A 11 -8.12 6.76 31.68
C ILE A 11 -7.14 7.08 30.55
N LEU A 12 -6.50 8.26 30.59
CA LEU A 12 -5.53 8.66 29.58
C LEU A 12 -4.32 7.71 29.54
N THR A 13 -3.80 7.32 30.70
CA THR A 13 -2.67 6.37 30.78
C THR A 13 -3.04 5.00 30.23
N ILE A 14 -4.27 4.52 30.47
CA ILE A 14 -4.74 3.22 29.94
C ILE A 14 -4.82 3.26 28.41
N CYS A 15 -5.37 4.33 27.82
CA CYS A 15 -5.46 4.49 26.36
C CYS A 15 -4.08 4.47 25.67
N LEU A 16 -3.04 4.99 26.32
CA LEU A 16 -1.69 5.04 25.77
C LEU A 16 -0.96 3.69 25.75
N THR A 17 -1.45 2.70 26.50
CA THR A 17 -0.84 1.37 26.58
C THR A 17 -1.42 0.33 25.62
N VAL A 18 -2.45 0.68 24.85
CA VAL A 18 -3.05 -0.23 23.87
C VAL A 18 -2.14 -0.34 22.65
N PRO A 19 -1.61 -1.54 22.31
CA PRO A 19 -0.80 -1.70 21.12
C PRO A 19 -1.66 -1.45 19.87
N ALA A 20 -1.18 -0.57 19.00
CA ALA A 20 -1.80 -0.35 17.69
C ALA A 20 -1.56 -1.60 16.82
N LEU A 21 -2.62 -2.38 16.59
CA LEU A 21 -2.58 -3.43 15.58
C LEU A 21 -2.56 -2.78 14.19
N PRO A 22 -1.81 -3.32 13.22
CA PRO A 22 -1.87 -2.85 11.84
C PRO A 22 -3.30 -3.00 11.30
N GLN A 23 -3.76 -2.02 10.52
CA GLN A 23 -5.03 -2.14 9.80
C GLN A 23 -4.96 -3.34 8.85
N ASN A 24 -5.92 -4.25 8.97
CA ASN A 24 -6.03 -5.41 8.10
C ASN A 24 -6.37 -4.94 6.67
N ALA A 25 -5.52 -5.32 5.71
CA ALA A 25 -5.68 -4.98 4.30
C ALA A 25 -6.78 -5.78 3.58
N GLU A 26 -7.48 -6.69 4.27
CA GLU A 26 -8.58 -7.48 3.69
C GLU A 26 -9.72 -6.62 3.12
N LEU A 27 -9.89 -5.38 3.58
CA LEU A 27 -10.86 -4.43 3.05
C LEU A 27 -10.33 -3.55 1.90
N PHE A 28 -9.05 -3.68 1.53
CA PHE A 28 -8.56 -3.15 0.26
C PHE A 28 -9.00 -4.10 -0.84
N PHE A 29 -10.20 -3.87 -1.38
CA PHE A 29 -10.67 -4.57 -2.55
C PHE A 29 -9.63 -4.46 -3.66
N LYS A 30 -9.13 -5.60 -4.14
CA LYS A 30 -8.37 -5.62 -5.39
C LYS A 30 -9.24 -5.00 -6.46
N ALA A 31 -8.68 -4.09 -7.26
CA ALA A 31 -9.42 -3.48 -8.35
C ALA A 31 -10.05 -4.58 -9.21
N ALA A 32 -11.37 -4.50 -9.42
CA ALA A 32 -12.10 -5.52 -10.18
C ALA A 32 -11.44 -5.73 -11.54
N GLY A 33 -11.12 -6.99 -11.88
CA GLY A 33 -10.41 -7.35 -13.11
C GLY A 33 -8.88 -7.36 -13.04
N SER A 34 -8.26 -6.97 -11.92
CA SER A 34 -6.80 -7.11 -11.74
C SER A 34 -6.43 -8.56 -11.36
N PRO A 35 -5.35 -9.14 -11.93
CA PRO A 35 -4.89 -10.46 -11.53
C PRO A 35 -4.64 -10.55 -10.03
N ALA A 36 -5.10 -11.62 -9.39
CA ALA A 36 -4.92 -11.80 -7.95
C ALA A 36 -3.43 -11.89 -7.56
N ASN A 37 -2.57 -12.38 -8.46
CA ASN A 37 -1.13 -12.46 -8.31
C ASN A 37 -0.44 -12.10 -9.65
N PRO A 38 -0.17 -10.82 -9.92
CA PRO A 38 0.45 -10.41 -11.19
C PRO A 38 1.95 -10.74 -11.19
N ARG A 39 2.47 -11.25 -12.32
CA ARG A 39 3.92 -11.54 -12.45
C ARG A 39 4.77 -10.26 -12.47
N VAL A 40 4.19 -9.15 -12.92
CA VAL A 40 4.74 -7.80 -12.77
C VAL A 40 3.77 -6.95 -11.97
N GLN A 41 4.22 -6.49 -10.81
CA GLN A 41 3.39 -5.66 -9.94
C GLN A 41 3.41 -4.19 -10.40
N ALA A 42 2.23 -3.63 -10.64
CA ALA A 42 2.02 -2.22 -10.97
C ALA A 42 1.11 -1.56 -9.93
N SER A 43 1.40 -0.32 -9.58
CA SER A 43 0.51 0.54 -8.77
C SER A 43 -0.01 1.67 -9.63
N TRP A 44 -1.32 1.79 -9.76
CA TRP A 44 -1.99 2.82 -10.59
C TRP A 44 -2.43 4.04 -9.78
N ASN A 45 -2.38 3.97 -8.45
CA ASN A 45 -2.77 5.02 -7.51
C ASN A 45 -1.61 5.93 -7.11
N LYS A 46 -0.59 6.07 -7.95
CA LYS A 46 0.57 6.96 -7.73
C LYS A 46 1.16 7.43 -9.06
N TYR A 47 1.87 8.56 -9.01
CA TYR A 47 2.68 9.03 -10.14
C TYR A 47 4.07 8.38 -10.12
N TYR A 48 4.59 8.06 -11.30
CA TYR A 48 5.95 7.56 -11.48
C TYR A 48 6.89 8.68 -11.93
N THR A 49 8.16 8.56 -11.56
CA THR A 49 9.26 9.25 -12.24
C THR A 49 9.52 8.60 -13.60
N TYR A 50 10.31 9.26 -14.46
CA TYR A 50 10.76 8.67 -15.72
C TYR A 50 11.43 7.30 -15.49
N GLU A 51 12.40 7.23 -14.57
CA GLU A 51 13.08 5.98 -14.21
C GLU A 51 12.09 4.92 -13.72
N GLY A 52 11.14 5.32 -12.88
CA GLY A 52 10.14 4.40 -12.33
C GLY A 52 9.22 3.79 -13.40
N ILE A 53 8.79 4.59 -14.38
CA ILE A 53 7.95 4.07 -15.46
C ILE A 53 8.77 3.22 -16.44
N THR A 54 10.01 3.62 -16.76
CA THR A 54 10.92 2.82 -17.59
C THR A 54 11.22 1.46 -16.95
N ASP A 55 11.41 1.41 -15.63
CA ASP A 55 11.61 0.17 -14.89
C ASP A 55 10.39 -0.75 -14.92
N LEU A 56 9.19 -0.19 -14.81
CA LEU A 56 7.95 -0.96 -14.96
C LEU A 56 7.84 -1.56 -16.37
N CYS A 57 8.07 -0.76 -17.40
CA CYS A 57 8.02 -1.21 -18.79
C CYS A 57 9.08 -2.29 -19.09
N ARG A 58 10.30 -2.14 -18.55
CA ARG A 58 11.35 -3.16 -18.70
C ARG A 58 10.97 -4.49 -18.04
N LYS A 59 10.34 -4.45 -16.87
CA LYS A 59 9.83 -5.67 -16.20
C LYS A 59 8.74 -6.34 -17.02
N LEU A 60 7.83 -5.57 -17.62
CA LEU A 60 6.78 -6.08 -18.49
C LEU A 60 7.36 -6.78 -19.73
N ALA A 61 8.27 -6.13 -20.45
CA ALA A 61 8.92 -6.71 -21.63
C ALA A 61 9.71 -7.99 -21.29
N LYS A 62 10.35 -8.05 -20.12
CA LYS A 62 11.08 -9.23 -19.66
C LYS A 62 10.15 -10.41 -19.36
N GLU A 63 9.02 -10.16 -18.72
CA GLU A 63 8.09 -11.20 -18.25
C GLU A 63 7.11 -11.67 -19.35
N TYR A 64 6.88 -10.83 -20.35
CA TYR A 64 5.93 -11.06 -21.42
C TYR A 64 6.54 -10.71 -22.80
N PRO A 65 7.66 -11.35 -23.20
CA PRO A 65 8.40 -10.97 -24.41
C PRO A 65 7.61 -11.16 -25.71
N ASP A 66 6.62 -12.07 -25.72
CA ASP A 66 5.82 -12.39 -26.89
C ASP A 66 4.73 -11.35 -27.19
N ILE A 67 4.41 -10.48 -26.22
CA ILE A 67 3.29 -9.52 -26.32
C ILE A 67 3.67 -8.09 -25.92
N VAL A 68 4.85 -7.86 -25.34
CA VAL A 68 5.33 -6.53 -24.94
C VAL A 68 6.70 -6.27 -25.55
N ILE A 69 6.81 -5.15 -26.27
CA ILE A 69 8.06 -4.61 -26.81
C ILE A 69 8.33 -3.28 -26.11
N LEU A 70 9.57 -3.07 -25.64
CA LEU A 70 10.02 -1.80 -25.07
C LEU A 70 10.72 -0.98 -26.15
N GLU A 71 10.17 0.18 -26.49
CA GLU A 71 10.75 1.13 -27.44
C GLU A 71 10.88 2.53 -26.81
N SER A 72 11.79 3.34 -27.33
CA SER A 72 11.87 4.78 -27.07
C SER A 72 11.30 5.54 -28.26
N ALA A 73 10.55 6.61 -27.98
CA ALA A 73 10.04 7.52 -29.00
C ALA A 73 11.17 8.33 -29.67
#